data_AF-A0A6V8PG43-F1
#
_entry.id   AF-A0A6V8PG43-F1
#
_cell.length_a   1.000
_cell.length_b   1.000
_cell.length_c   1.000
_cell.angle_alpha   90.00
_cell.angle_beta   90.00
_cell.angle_gamma   90.00
#
_symmetry.space_group_name_H-M   'P 1'
#
loop_
_entity.id
_entity.type
_entity.pdbx_description
1 polymer ?
#
loop_
_entity_poly.entity_id
_entity_poly.type
_entity_poly.pdbx_seq_one_letter_code
_entity_poly.pdbx_strand_id
1 'polypeptide(L)'
;MMTIKQLSKKLYSLHGNKTPISGLIIPIIISRLSGKGMGFSSIISSFIDEIKQYRPHKDIEDIRNELKGVFEDLNVPEEGSKRAMETIEVFRKYPETLTAQHLIDENDVMAECPAIISRHNYSPALFILDGVFYSPD
;
A
#
# COMPACT_ATOMS: atom_id res chain seq x y z
N MET A 1 -15.38 17.71 -11.20
CA MET A 1 -13.93 17.47 -11.17
C MET A 1 -13.63 16.52 -10.03
N MET A 2 -12.80 15.51 -10.23
CA MET A 2 -12.59 14.41 -9.28
C MET A 2 -11.14 13.94 -9.40
N THR A 3 -10.48 13.64 -8.29
CA THR A 3 -9.13 13.04 -8.31
C THR A 3 -9.22 11.56 -8.70
N ILE A 4 -8.08 10.99 -9.14
CA ILE A 4 -8.00 9.54 -9.42
C ILE A 4 -8.41 8.73 -8.19
N LYS A 5 -7.97 9.12 -6.99
CA LYS A 5 -8.38 8.48 -5.71
C LYS A 5 -9.89 8.48 -5.50
N GLN A 6 -10.55 9.61 -5.75
CA GLN A 6 -12.00 9.72 -5.63
C GLN A 6 -12.73 8.86 -6.68
N LEU A 7 -12.21 8.81 -7.92
CA LEU A 7 -12.76 7.95 -8.97
C LEU A 7 -12.63 6.47 -8.59
N SER A 8 -11.46 6.07 -8.09
CA SER A 8 -11.21 4.71 -7.64
C SER A 8 -12.18 4.31 -6.52
N LYS A 9 -12.33 5.15 -5.48
CA LYS A 9 -13.29 4.90 -4.40
C LYS A 9 -14.72 4.76 -4.93
N LYS A 10 -15.12 5.60 -5.89
CA LYS A 10 -16.46 5.54 -6.49
C LYS A 10 -16.66 4.24 -7.27
N LEU A 11 -15.74 3.86 -8.15
CA LEU A 11 -15.81 2.61 -8.92
C LEU A 11 -15.83 1.39 -7.99
N TYR A 12 -14.99 1.41 -6.95
CA TYR A 12 -14.94 0.34 -5.97
C TYR A 12 -16.22 0.25 -5.13
N SER A 13 -16.85 1.38 -4.79
CA SER A 13 -18.14 1.35 -4.07
C SER A 13 -19.28 0.69 -4.88
N LEU A 14 -19.19 0.72 -6.21
CA LEU A 14 -20.19 0.14 -7.10
C LEU A 14 -19.94 -1.34 -7.42
N HIS A 15 -18.67 -1.77 -7.42
CA HIS A 15 -18.27 -3.07 -7.99
C HIS A 15 -17.30 -3.87 -7.11
N GLY A 16 -16.76 -3.28 -6.07
CA GLY A 16 -15.84 -3.92 -5.13
C GLY A 16 -16.57 -4.87 -4.19
N ASN A 17 -15.82 -5.82 -3.63
CA ASN A 17 -16.36 -6.83 -2.73
C ASN A 17 -15.95 -6.61 -1.27
N LYS A 18 -14.79 -6.02 -0.99
CA LYS A 18 -14.30 -5.74 0.37
C LYS A 18 -14.80 -4.40 0.92
N THR A 19 -14.71 -4.20 2.24
CA THR A 19 -15.05 -2.93 2.90
C THR A 19 -13.83 -2.00 2.94
N PRO A 20 -13.88 -0.80 2.31
CA PRO A 20 -12.79 0.16 2.36
C PRO A 20 -12.58 0.72 3.77
N ILE A 21 -11.32 0.86 4.17
CA ILE A 21 -10.93 1.51 5.43
C ILE A 21 -10.23 2.84 5.19
N SER A 22 -10.38 3.76 6.14
CA SER A 22 -9.71 5.06 6.11
C SER A 22 -8.21 4.90 6.36
N GLY A 23 -7.37 5.66 5.63
CA GLY A 23 -5.93 5.70 5.90
C GLY A 23 -5.57 6.05 7.35
N LEU A 24 -6.44 6.79 8.04
CA LEU A 24 -6.25 7.18 9.45
C LEU A 24 -6.21 5.98 10.42
N ILE A 25 -6.82 4.84 10.06
CA ILE A 25 -6.84 3.67 10.93
C ILE A 25 -5.65 2.74 10.71
N ILE A 26 -4.89 2.91 9.62
CA ILE A 26 -3.77 2.03 9.27
C ILE A 26 -2.70 2.02 10.36
N PRO A 27 -2.22 3.17 10.89
CA PRO A 27 -1.26 3.17 12.00
C PRO A 27 -1.78 2.47 13.26
N ILE A 28 -3.09 2.49 13.51
CA ILE A 28 -3.72 1.83 14.66
C ILE A 28 -3.66 0.30 14.49
N ILE A 29 -3.96 -0.19 13.27
CA ILE A 29 -3.85 -1.62 12.94
C ILE A 29 -2.39 -2.06 13.07
N ILE A 30 -1.45 -1.30 12.51
CA ILE A 30 -0.01 -1.58 12.57
C ILE A 30 0.52 -1.57 14.01
N SER A 31 0.06 -0.64 14.85
CA SER A 31 0.39 -0.60 16.28
C SER A 31 0.00 -1.89 16.99
N ARG A 32 -1.21 -2.39 16.71
CA ARG A 32 -1.67 -3.69 17.23
C ARG A 32 -0.84 -4.86 16.71
N LEU A 33 -0.45 -4.86 15.43
CA LEU A 33 0.32 -5.95 14.82
C LEU A 33 1.80 -5.97 15.28
N SER A 34 2.39 -4.81 15.50
CA SER A 34 3.80 -4.66 15.88
C SER A 34 4.02 -4.69 17.39
N GLY A 35 2.99 -4.42 18.20
CA GLY A 35 3.12 -4.20 19.64
C GLY A 35 3.91 -2.94 19.99
N LYS A 36 4.05 -2.00 19.05
CA LYS A 36 4.81 -0.75 19.20
C LYS A 36 3.87 0.46 19.28
N GLY A 37 4.40 1.59 19.74
CA GLY A 37 3.63 2.82 19.85
C GLY A 37 3.22 3.43 18.50
N MET A 38 2.32 4.42 18.55
CA MET A 38 1.77 5.10 17.36
C MET A 38 2.84 5.76 16.50
N GLY A 39 3.88 6.37 17.08
CA GLY A 39 4.94 7.03 16.31
C GLY A 39 5.69 6.05 15.38
N PHE A 40 6.08 4.89 15.90
CA PHE A 40 6.69 3.83 15.11
C PHE A 40 5.72 3.29 14.05
N SER A 41 4.46 3.09 14.44
CA SER A 41 3.43 2.53 13.57
C SER A 41 3.08 3.46 12.40
N SER A 42 3.10 4.78 12.60
CA SER A 42 2.92 5.76 11.55
C SER A 42 4.07 5.73 10.54
N ILE A 43 5.32 5.54 10.98
CA ILE A 43 6.47 5.41 10.08
C ILE A 43 6.32 4.16 9.20
N ILE A 44 5.94 3.03 9.79
CA ILE A 44 5.67 1.80 9.02
C ILE A 44 4.51 2.02 8.05
N SER A 45 3.41 2.66 8.48
CA SER A 45 2.28 2.98 7.59
C SER A 45 2.74 3.75 6.36
N SER A 46 3.55 4.79 6.54
CA SER A 46 4.08 5.58 5.43
C SER A 46 4.98 4.76 4.52
N PHE A 47 5.84 3.89 5.09
CA PHE A 47 6.69 2.99 4.30
C PHE A 47 5.85 2.03 3.45
N ILE A 48 4.81 1.43 4.02
CA ILE A 48 3.87 0.56 3.29
C ILE A 48 3.19 1.32 2.16
N ASP A 49 2.70 2.54 2.43
CA ASP A 49 2.04 3.38 1.43
C ASP A 49 2.97 3.71 0.26
N GLU A 50 4.23 4.05 0.53
CA GLU A 50 5.23 4.36 -0.49
C GLU A 50 5.50 3.15 -1.39
N ILE A 51 5.70 1.97 -0.78
CA ILE A 51 5.89 0.73 -1.55
C ILE A 51 4.67 0.46 -2.44
N LYS A 52 3.45 0.55 -1.90
CA LYS A 52 2.23 0.30 -2.68
C LYS A 52 2.06 1.28 -3.84
N GLN A 53 2.49 2.53 -3.68
CA GLN A 53 2.33 3.56 -4.71
C GLN A 53 3.40 3.48 -5.81
N TYR A 54 4.66 3.27 -5.44
CA TYR A 54 5.78 3.33 -6.39
C TYR A 54 6.25 1.96 -6.87
N ARG A 55 5.91 0.89 -6.14
CA ARG A 55 6.33 -0.50 -6.42
C ARG A 55 5.14 -1.47 -6.31
N PRO A 56 3.98 -1.21 -6.95
CA PRO A 56 2.73 -1.97 -6.75
C PRO A 56 2.80 -3.46 -7.16
N HIS A 57 3.81 -3.86 -7.93
CA HIS A 57 3.98 -5.23 -8.41
C HIS A 57 5.06 -6.02 -7.67
N LYS A 58 5.77 -5.39 -6.72
CA LYS A 58 6.82 -6.08 -5.97
C LYS A 58 6.22 -6.92 -4.85
N ASP A 59 6.69 -8.16 -4.77
CA ASP A 59 6.38 -9.00 -3.63
C ASP A 59 7.12 -8.55 -2.37
N ILE A 60 6.56 -8.85 -1.20
CA ILE A 60 7.15 -8.49 0.08
C ILE A 60 8.49 -9.21 0.29
N GLU A 61 8.64 -10.45 -0.20
CA GLU A 61 9.92 -11.16 -0.11
C GLU A 61 10.98 -10.55 -1.04
N ASP A 62 10.59 -10.02 -2.20
CA ASP A 62 11.53 -9.29 -3.08
C ASP A 62 12.05 -8.03 -2.37
N ILE A 63 11.17 -7.28 -1.72
CA ILE A 63 11.54 -6.08 -0.94
C ILE A 63 12.45 -6.46 0.23
N ARG A 64 12.16 -7.58 0.91
CA ARG A 64 12.99 -8.12 1.98
C ARG A 64 14.40 -8.43 1.49
N ASN A 65 14.51 -9.10 0.36
CA ASN A 65 15.79 -9.49 -0.24
C ASN A 65 16.59 -8.27 -0.69
N GLU A 66 15.95 -7.27 -1.30
CA GLU A 66 16.60 -6.01 -1.67
C GLU A 66 17.15 -5.28 -0.45
N LEU A 67 16.36 -5.15 0.62
CA LEU A 67 16.81 -4.51 1.86
C LEU A 67 17.98 -5.27 2.47
N LYS A 68 17.94 -6.59 2.47
CA LYS A 68 19.03 -7.43 2.97
C LYS A 68 20.31 -7.20 2.16
N GLY A 69 20.23 -7.19 0.84
CA GLY A 69 21.37 -6.88 -0.04
C GLY A 69 21.97 -5.50 0.25
N VAL A 70 21.13 -4.48 0.43
CA VAL A 70 21.61 -3.13 0.80
C VAL A 70 22.34 -3.13 2.14
N PHE A 71 21.85 -3.87 3.14
CA PHE A 71 22.53 -3.96 4.44
C PHE A 71 23.86 -4.70 4.35
N GLU A 72 23.93 -5.76 3.56
CA GLU A 72 25.18 -6.50 3.30
C GLU A 72 26.20 -5.61 2.57
N ASP A 73 25.79 -4.92 1.51
CA ASP A 73 26.63 -4.01 0.72
C ASP A 73 27.18 -2.85 1.56
N LEU A 74 26.39 -2.33 2.49
CA LEU A 74 26.76 -1.23 3.38
C LEU A 74 27.43 -1.68 4.69
N ASN A 75 27.69 -2.99 4.86
CA ASN A 75 28.22 -3.58 6.10
C ASN A 75 27.44 -3.16 7.36
N VAL A 76 26.11 -3.06 7.25
CA VAL A 76 25.24 -2.75 8.39
C VAL A 76 25.23 -3.95 9.34
N PRO A 77 25.56 -3.77 10.64
CA PRO A 77 25.52 -4.85 11.61
C PRO A 77 24.12 -5.48 11.68
N GLU A 78 24.04 -6.78 11.98
CA GLU A 78 22.78 -7.52 12.07
C GLU A 78 21.80 -6.91 13.10
N GLU A 79 22.33 -6.41 14.21
CA GLU A 79 21.60 -5.62 15.22
C GLU A 79 20.92 -4.37 14.60
N GLY A 80 21.58 -3.74 13.63
CA GLY A 80 21.09 -2.56 12.91
C GLY A 80 20.03 -2.90 11.85
N SER A 81 20.16 -4.05 11.17
CA SER A 81 19.20 -4.50 10.15
C SER A 81 17.97 -5.20 10.73
N LYS A 82 18.06 -5.73 11.97
CA LYS A 82 16.98 -6.43 12.66
C LYS A 82 15.67 -5.63 12.69
N ARG A 83 15.72 -4.33 12.99
CA ARG A 83 14.52 -3.46 13.03
C ARG A 83 13.84 -3.32 11.67
N ALA A 84 14.62 -3.28 10.59
CA ALA A 84 14.07 -3.25 9.24
C ALA A 84 13.40 -4.59 8.90
N MET A 85 14.02 -5.71 9.28
CA MET A 85 13.44 -7.03 9.08
C MET A 85 12.14 -7.23 9.90
N GLU A 86 12.11 -6.76 11.15
CA GLU A 86 10.88 -6.73 11.96
C GLU A 86 9.77 -5.89 11.30
N THR A 87 10.13 -4.78 10.66
CA THR A 87 9.18 -3.93 9.91
C THR A 87 8.60 -4.65 8.71
N ILE A 88 9.42 -5.41 7.97
CA ILE A 88 8.97 -6.21 6.84
C ILE A 88 7.98 -7.30 7.29
N GLU A 89 8.20 -7.94 8.45
CA GLU A 89 7.24 -8.90 8.98
C GLU A 89 5.90 -8.25 9.34
N VAL A 90 5.90 -7.01 9.84
CA VAL A 90 4.65 -6.26 10.09
C VAL A 90 3.97 -5.91 8.76
N PHE A 91 4.74 -5.50 7.76
CA PHE A 91 4.23 -5.24 6.41
C PHE A 91 3.62 -6.50 5.81
N ARG A 92 4.21 -7.69 6.00
CA ARG A 92 3.64 -8.97 5.54
C ARG A 92 2.31 -9.30 6.21
N LYS A 93 2.22 -9.13 7.54
CA LYS A 93 1.01 -9.44 8.32
C LYS A 93 -0.14 -8.47 8.07
N TYR A 94 0.15 -7.24 7.66
CA TYR A 94 -0.86 -6.21 7.43
C TYR A 94 -1.91 -6.58 6.35
N PRO A 95 -1.55 -6.88 5.10
CA PRO A 95 -2.50 -7.27 4.07
C PRO A 95 -3.18 -8.61 4.37
N GLU A 96 -2.49 -9.54 5.03
CA GLU A 96 -3.07 -10.80 5.55
C GLU A 96 -4.22 -10.49 6.53
N THR A 97 -3.99 -9.55 7.45
CA THR A 97 -4.98 -9.11 8.44
C THR A 97 -6.18 -8.45 7.77
N LEU A 98 -5.96 -7.56 6.80
CA LEU A 98 -7.06 -6.94 6.06
C LEU A 98 -7.88 -7.96 5.29
N THR A 99 -7.21 -8.88 4.60
CA THR A 99 -7.86 -9.94 3.81
C THR A 99 -8.73 -10.84 4.69
N ALA A 100 -8.22 -11.26 5.85
CA ALA A 100 -8.95 -12.09 6.80
C ALA A 100 -10.22 -11.41 7.35
N GLN A 101 -10.25 -10.07 7.40
CA GLN A 101 -11.38 -9.28 7.87
C GLN A 101 -12.25 -8.73 6.74
N HIS A 102 -12.00 -9.13 5.50
CA HIS A 102 -12.70 -8.61 4.32
C HIS A 102 -12.60 -7.08 4.16
N LEU A 103 -11.45 -6.52 4.55
CA LEU A 103 -11.14 -5.10 4.48
C LEU A 103 -10.19 -4.80 3.32
N ILE A 104 -10.17 -3.56 2.86
CA ILE A 104 -9.24 -3.06 1.85
C ILE A 104 -8.84 -1.61 2.15
N ASP A 105 -7.57 -1.27 1.98
CA ASP A 105 -7.13 0.12 2.15
C ASP A 105 -7.23 0.94 0.85
N GLU A 106 -6.95 2.24 0.93
CA GLU A 106 -7.14 3.15 -0.20
C GLU A 106 -6.18 2.90 -1.37
N ASN A 107 -4.95 2.45 -1.08
CA ASN A 107 -3.97 2.16 -2.13
C ASN A 107 -4.34 0.85 -2.84
N ASP A 108 -4.81 -0.15 -2.11
CA ASP A 108 -5.30 -1.40 -2.68
C ASP A 108 -6.58 -1.19 -3.50
N VAL A 109 -7.48 -0.30 -3.05
CA VAL A 109 -8.65 0.12 -3.85
C VAL A 109 -8.20 0.69 -5.19
N MET A 110 -7.17 1.54 -5.21
CA MET A 110 -6.63 2.07 -6.47
C MET A 110 -6.04 0.97 -7.35
N ALA A 111 -5.34 0.00 -6.76
CA ALA A 111 -4.73 -1.11 -7.48
C ALA A 111 -5.75 -2.08 -8.10
N GLU A 112 -6.91 -2.29 -7.45
CA GLU A 112 -7.98 -3.14 -7.98
C GLU A 112 -8.82 -2.44 -9.08
N CYS A 113 -8.82 -1.10 -9.14
CA CYS A 113 -9.67 -0.33 -10.06
C CYS A 113 -9.45 -0.60 -11.56
N PRO A 114 -8.21 -0.72 -12.09
CA PRO A 114 -8.00 -1.09 -13.50
C PRO A 114 -8.71 -2.39 -13.89
N ALA A 115 -8.70 -3.39 -12.99
CA ALA A 115 -9.39 -4.65 -13.22
C ALA A 115 -10.92 -4.45 -13.21
N ILE A 116 -11.46 -3.61 -12.32
CA ILE A 116 -12.89 -3.26 -12.30
C ILE A 116 -13.30 -2.57 -13.61
N ILE A 117 -12.51 -1.59 -14.07
CA ILE A 117 -12.76 -0.88 -15.34
C ILE A 117 -12.83 -1.86 -16.50
N SER A 118 -11.86 -2.77 -16.59
CA SER A 118 -11.81 -3.80 -17.65
C SER A 118 -13.00 -4.76 -17.58
N ARG A 119 -13.32 -5.30 -16.39
CA ARG A 119 -14.42 -6.26 -16.22
C ARG A 119 -15.80 -5.67 -16.55
N HIS A 120 -16.01 -4.39 -16.25
CA HIS A 120 -17.29 -3.72 -16.48
C HIS A 120 -17.34 -2.92 -17.77
N ASN A 121 -16.32 -3.02 -18.63
CA ASN A 121 -16.18 -2.23 -19.85
C ASN A 121 -16.46 -0.74 -19.62
N TYR A 122 -15.94 -0.19 -18.51
CA TYR A 122 -16.15 1.20 -18.17
C TYR A 122 -15.41 2.09 -19.17
N SER A 123 -16.17 2.67 -20.10
CA SER A 123 -15.67 3.50 -21.20
C SER A 123 -16.37 4.86 -21.17
N PRO A 124 -15.84 5.86 -20.44
CA PRO A 124 -16.42 7.20 -20.46
C PRO A 124 -16.33 7.80 -21.86
N ALA A 125 -17.37 8.50 -22.30
CA ALA A 125 -17.37 9.18 -23.60
C ALA A 125 -16.32 10.31 -23.68
N LEU A 126 -15.95 10.89 -22.53
CA LEU A 126 -14.93 11.92 -22.40
C LEU A 126 -14.20 11.73 -21.07
N PHE A 127 -12.86 11.71 -21.12
CA PHE A 127 -12.00 11.66 -19.95
C PHE A 127 -10.94 12.75 -20.07
N ILE A 128 -10.92 13.69 -19.12
CA ILE A 128 -9.98 14.81 -19.08
C ILE A 128 -9.09 14.61 -17.85
N LEU A 129 -7.77 14.56 -18.10
CA LEU A 129 -6.74 14.60 -17.08
C LEU A 129 -6.11 15.99 -17.09
N ASP A 130 -6.02 16.60 -15.91
CA ASP A 130 -5.44 17.94 -15.72
C ASP A 130 -4.52 17.94 -14.48
N GLY A 131 -3.48 18.77 -14.47
CA GLY A 131 -2.54 18.91 -13.37
C GLY A 131 -1.59 17.74 -13.14
N VAL A 132 -1.37 16.87 -14.13
CA VAL A 132 -0.41 15.76 -14.03
C VAL A 132 1.00 16.27 -14.33
N PHE A 133 1.84 16.38 -13.29
CA PHE A 133 3.27 16.62 -13.44
C PHE A 133 3.99 15.28 -13.39
N TYR A 134 4.49 14.81 -14.54
CA TYR A 134 5.35 13.64 -14.62
C TYR A 134 6.79 14.14 -14.79
N SER A 135 7.65 13.95 -13.79
CA SER A 135 9.10 14.07 -13.96
C SER A 135 9.63 12.65 -14.16
N PRO A 136 10.03 12.27 -15.38
CA PRO A 136 10.71 11.01 -15.58
C PRO A 136 12.12 11.13 -14.97
N ASP A 137 12.42 10.25 -14.01
CA ASP A 137 13.80 9.91 -13.64
C ASP A 137 14.36 8.87 -14.62
#